data_AF-A0A934SFW1-F1
#
_entry.id   AF-A0A934SFW1-F1
#
_cell.length_a   1.000
_cell.length_b   1.000
_cell.length_c   1.000
_cell.angle_alpha   90.00
_cell.angle_beta   90.00
_cell.angle_gamma   90.00
#
_symmetry.space_group_name_H-M   'P 1'
#
loop_
_entity.id
_entity.type
_entity.pdbx_description
1 polymer ?
#
loop_
_entity_poly.entity_id
_entity_poly.type
_entity_poly.pdbx_seq_one_letter_code
_entity_poly.pdbx_strand_id
1 'polypeptide(L)'
;MSQRLSISATIFLVLTVALGLYFAFAAVQGPSGILRRIQIESESAELAIERDRLKTEVDRMQNLTRRLSDEYLDIDLLDERAREVLGMARADEIILP
;
A
#
# COMPACT_ATOMS: atom_id res chain seq x y z
N MET A 1 -49.25 39.61 -31.19
CA MET A 1 -49.22 39.71 -29.71
C MET A 1 -47.78 39.49 -29.26
N SER A 2 -47.03 40.55 -29.00
CA SER A 2 -45.63 40.46 -28.61
C SER A 2 -45.53 40.16 -27.12
N GLN A 3 -45.38 38.88 -26.77
CA GLN A 3 -45.03 38.48 -25.40
C GLN A 3 -43.61 39.00 -25.13
N ARG A 4 -43.51 40.17 -24.49
CA ARG A 4 -42.26 40.64 -23.93
C ARG A 4 -41.94 39.71 -22.76
N LEU A 5 -41.02 38.78 -22.98
CA LEU A 5 -40.46 37.96 -21.90
C LEU A 5 -40.10 38.88 -20.73
N SER A 6 -40.73 38.63 -19.58
CA SER A 6 -40.45 39.40 -18.37
C SER A 6 -38.97 39.22 -18.04
N ILE A 7 -38.23 40.32 -17.94
CA ILE A 7 -36.79 40.31 -17.64
C ILE A 7 -36.52 39.49 -16.37
N SER A 8 -37.41 39.58 -15.38
CA SER A 8 -37.35 38.79 -14.16
C SER A 8 -37.46 37.29 -14.41
N ALA A 9 -38.32 36.86 -15.34
CA ALA A 9 -38.47 35.45 -15.71
C ALA A 9 -37.22 34.93 -16.43
N THR A 10 -36.62 35.74 -17.31
CA THR A 10 -35.37 35.38 -17.99
C THR A 10 -34.21 35.27 -17.01
N ILE A 11 -34.05 36.22 -16.09
CA ILE A 11 -33.01 36.19 -15.05
C ILE A 11 -33.19 34.96 -14.15
N PHE A 12 -34.43 34.70 -13.73
CA PHE A 12 -34.75 33.53 -12.91
C PHE A 12 -34.39 32.23 -13.63
N LEU A 13 -34.79 32.07 -14.90
CA LEU A 13 -34.46 30.92 -15.72
C LEU A 13 -32.94 30.72 -15.83
N VAL A 14 -32.19 31.77 -16.14
CA VAL A 14 -30.74 31.71 -16.28
C VAL A 14 -30.08 31.28 -14.97
N LEU A 15 -30.51 31.84 -13.83
CA LEU A 15 -30.00 31.46 -12.51
C LEU A 15 -30.31 30.00 -12.18
N THR A 16 -31.52 29.52 -12.45
CA THR A 16 -31.89 28.11 -12.21
C THR A 16 -31.07 27.17 -13.08
N VAL A 17 -30.87 27.50 -14.36
CA VAL A 17 -30.04 26.69 -15.27
C VAL A 17 -28.58 26.71 -14.84
N ALA A 18 -28.03 27.87 -14.49
CA ALA A 18 -26.65 27.99 -14.01
C ALA A 18 -26.41 27.18 -12.73
N LEU A 19 -27.37 27.21 -11.79
CA LEU A 19 -27.30 26.44 -10.55
C LEU A 19 -27.38 24.93 -10.83
N GLY A 20 -28.27 24.51 -11.74
CA GLY A 20 -28.36 23.12 -12.19
C GLY A 20 -27.07 22.61 -12.84
N LEU A 21 -26.44 23.43 -13.69
CA LEU A 21 -25.15 23.11 -14.30
C LEU A 21 -24.03 23.02 -13.26
N TYR A 22 -24.00 23.94 -12.29
CA TYR A 22 -23.04 23.89 -11.18
C TYR A 22 -23.17 22.59 -10.39
N PHE A 23 -24.39 22.19 -10.03
CA PHE A 23 -24.61 20.94 -9.32
C PHE A 23 -24.28 19.70 -10.15
N ALA A 24 -24.60 19.69 -11.44
CA ALA A 24 -24.21 18.59 -12.34
C ALA A 24 -22.68 18.49 -12.45
N PHE A 25 -21.98 19.60 -12.60
CA PHE A 25 -20.52 19.67 -12.60
C PHE A 25 -19.92 19.19 -11.28
N ALA A 26 -20.46 19.65 -10.14
CA ALA A 26 -20.03 19.26 -8.80
C ALA A 26 -20.33 17.78 -8.50
N ALA A 27 -21.38 17.19 -9.08
CA ALA A 27 -21.65 15.76 -8.94
C ALA A 27 -20.63 14.90 -9.71
N VAL A 28 -20.11 15.41 -10.83
CA VAL A 28 -19.11 14.71 -11.66
C VAL A 28 -17.70 14.86 -11.10
N GLN A 29 -17.30 16.07 -10.68
CA GLN A 29 -15.94 16.38 -10.23
C GLN A 29 -15.77 16.51 -8.72
N GLY A 30 -16.85 16.49 -7.95
CA GLY A 30 -16.79 16.66 -6.51
C GLY A 30 -16.19 15.46 -5.78
N PRO A 31 -15.79 15.65 -4.51
CA PRO A 31 -15.21 14.60 -3.67
C PRO A 31 -16.16 13.41 -3.43
N SER A 32 -17.46 13.57 -3.66
CA SER A 32 -18.48 12.51 -3.61
C SER A 32 -18.86 11.94 -4.98
N GLY A 33 -18.16 12.35 -6.04
CA GLY A 33 -18.43 11.89 -7.40
C GLY A 33 -18.13 10.41 -7.58
N ILE A 34 -18.83 9.76 -8.53
CA ILE A 34 -18.73 8.32 -8.83
C ILE A 34 -17.27 7.89 -9.09
N LEU A 35 -16.46 8.78 -9.65
CA LEU A 35 -15.05 8.58 -9.98
C LEU A 35 -14.13 8.48 -8.75
N ARG A 36 -14.49 9.07 -7.60
CA ARG A 36 -13.67 9.02 -6.38
C ARG A 36 -13.61 7.60 -5.80
N ARG A 37 -14.67 6.81 -5.94
CA ARG A 37 -14.69 5.42 -5.46
C ARG A 37 -13.67 4.56 -6.19
N ILE A 38 -13.51 4.76 -7.50
CA ILE A 38 -12.56 4.01 -8.32
C ILE A 38 -11.11 4.34 -7.95
N GLN A 39 -10.79 5.61 -7.68
CA GLN A 39 -9.46 6.02 -7.20
C GLN A 39 -9.14 5.47 -5.80
N ILE A 40 -10.11 5.51 -4.88
CA ILE A 40 -9.91 4.99 -3.53
C ILE A 40 -9.68 3.47 -3.57
N GLU A 41 -10.38 2.75 -4.45
CA GLU A 41 -10.24 1.32 -4.59
C GLU A 41 -8.89 0.92 -5.22
N SER A 42 -8.38 1.69 -6.19
CA SER A 42 -7.04 1.45 -6.75
C SER A 42 -5.93 1.74 -5.73
N GLU A 43 -6.01 2.87 -5.00
CA GLU A 43 -5.05 3.19 -3.94
C GLU A 43 -5.08 2.13 -2.83
N SER A 44 -6.27 1.62 -2.48
CA SER A 44 -6.42 0.57 -1.47
C SER A 44 -5.80 -0.76 -1.92
N ALA A 45 -5.93 -1.11 -3.21
CA ALA A 45 -5.35 -2.34 -3.76
C ALA A 45 -3.83 -2.29 -3.78
N GLU A 46 -3.24 -1.16 -4.20
CA GLU A 46 -1.77 -0.97 -4.18
C GLU A 46 -1.22 -1.03 -2.75
N LEU A 47 -1.87 -0.33 -1.81
CA LEU A 47 -1.49 -0.37 -0.40
C LEU A 47 -1.62 -1.77 0.21
N ALA A 48 -2.62 -2.56 -0.19
CA ALA A 48 -2.78 -3.93 0.28
C ALA A 48 -1.62 -4.83 -0.18
N ILE A 49 -1.19 -4.72 -1.44
CA ILE A 49 -0.04 -5.47 -1.97
C ILE A 49 1.24 -5.10 -1.21
N GLU A 50 1.46 -3.82 -0.95
CA GLU A 50 2.65 -3.38 -0.21
C GLU A 50 2.62 -3.85 1.25
N ARG A 51 1.45 -3.81 1.89
CA ARG A 51 1.24 -4.36 3.24
C ARG A 51 1.58 -5.85 3.32
N ASP A 52 1.14 -6.64 2.35
CA ASP A 52 1.41 -8.08 2.32
C ASP A 52 2.90 -8.38 2.07
N ARG A 53 3.56 -7.58 1.22
CA ARG A 53 5.01 -7.66 1.00
C ARG A 53 5.77 -7.41 2.30
N LEU A 54 5.45 -6.31 2.99
CA LEU A 54 6.10 -5.94 4.26
C LEU A 54 5.83 -6.96 5.37
N LYS A 55 4.60 -7.50 5.43
CA LYS A 55 4.26 -8.56 6.38
C LYS A 55 5.13 -9.79 6.16
N THR A 56 5.29 -10.22 4.92
CA THR A 56 6.15 -11.36 4.56
C THR A 56 7.62 -11.11 4.95
N GLU A 57 8.09 -9.87 4.79
CA GLU A 57 9.45 -9.48 5.18
C GLU A 57 9.66 -9.51 6.70
N VAL A 58 8.69 -9.01 7.46
CA VAL A 58 8.67 -9.10 8.93
C VAL A 58 8.66 -10.56 9.38
N ASP A 59 7.80 -11.41 8.82
CA ASP A 59 7.70 -12.82 9.19
C ASP A 59 9.03 -13.56 8.91
N ARG A 60 9.70 -13.23 7.80
CA ARG A 60 11.05 -13.75 7.50
C ARG A 60 12.09 -13.30 8.52
N MET A 61 12.13 -12.01 8.85
CA MET A 61 13.08 -11.48 9.83
C MET A 61 12.83 -12.09 11.20
N GLN A 62 11.58 -12.22 11.63
CA GLN A 62 11.22 -12.88 12.88
C GLN A 62 11.68 -14.34 12.92
N ASN A 63 11.56 -15.07 11.81
CA ASN A 63 12.07 -16.45 11.72
C ASN A 63 13.60 -16.49 11.86
N LEU A 64 14.32 -15.63 11.13
CA LEU A 64 15.78 -15.55 11.22
C LEU A 64 16.24 -15.19 12.64
N THR A 65 15.63 -14.18 13.26
CA THR A 65 15.94 -13.78 14.64
C THR A 65 15.64 -14.91 15.62
N ARG A 66 14.53 -15.63 15.44
CA ARG A 66 14.20 -16.78 16.29
C ARG A 66 15.24 -17.90 16.15
N ARG A 67 15.70 -18.18 14.93
CA ARG A 67 16.77 -19.18 14.69
C ARG A 67 18.13 -18.76 15.24
N LEU A 68 18.36 -17.46 15.41
CA LEU A 68 19.54 -16.90 16.06
C LEU A 68 19.36 -16.71 17.58
N SER A 69 18.21 -17.08 18.16
CA SER A 69 18.01 -17.00 19.61
C SER A 69 18.69 -18.16 20.33
N ASP A 70 19.18 -17.95 21.54
CA ASP A 70 19.89 -18.95 22.37
C ASP A 70 19.17 -20.30 22.49
N GLU A 71 17.85 -20.34 22.39
CA GLU A 71 17.07 -21.59 22.48
C GLU A 71 17.16 -22.46 21.20
N TYR A 72 17.50 -21.85 20.06
CA TYR A 72 17.63 -22.52 18.75
C TYR A 72 19.03 -22.40 18.13
N LEU A 73 19.89 -21.58 18.71
CA LEU A 73 21.23 -21.28 18.22
C LEU A 73 22.25 -22.22 18.85
N ASP A 74 22.73 -23.19 18.08
CA ASP A 74 23.79 -24.09 18.49
C ASP A 74 25.16 -23.41 18.34
N ILE A 75 25.76 -23.03 19.47
CA ILE A 75 27.04 -22.32 19.54
C ILE A 75 28.20 -23.20 19.06
N ASP A 76 28.13 -24.52 19.25
CA ASP A 76 29.19 -25.44 18.81
C ASP A 76 29.21 -25.52 17.27
N LEU A 77 28.03 -25.59 16.66
CA LEU A 77 27.84 -25.56 15.21
C LEU A 77 28.26 -24.21 14.58
N LEU A 78 28.09 -23.10 15.32
CA LEU A 78 28.61 -21.80 14.91
C LEU A 78 30.14 -21.72 14.97
N ASP A 79 30.79 -22.30 15.99
CA ASP A 79 32.26 -22.36 16.08
C ASP A 79 32.83 -23.19 14.92
N GLU A 80 32.20 -24.33 14.61
CA GLU A 80 32.59 -25.17 13.48
C GLU A 80 32.48 -24.41 12.14
N ARG A 81 31.34 -23.72 11.90
CA ARG A 81 31.16 -22.90 10.69
C ARG A 81 32.10 -21.69 10.65
N ALA A 82 32.35 -21.05 11.78
CA ALA A 82 33.32 -19.96 11.86
C ALA A 82 34.73 -20.45 11.55
N ARG A 83 35.12 -21.63 12.05
CA ARG A 83 36.43 -22.24 11.78
C ARG A 83 36.59 -22.68 10.32
N GLU A 84 35.52 -23.21 9.71
CA GLU A 84 35.44 -23.53 8.28
C GLU A 84 35.59 -22.27 7.41
N VAL A 85 34.81 -21.21 7.68
CA VAL A 85 34.80 -19.97 6.89
C VAL A 85 36.08 -19.15 7.08
N LEU A 86 36.61 -19.09 8.30
CA LEU A 86 37.84 -18.35 8.62
C LEU A 86 39.12 -19.12 8.25
N GLY A 87 39.01 -20.34 7.71
CA GLY A 87 40.15 -21.15 7.31
C GLY A 87 41.05 -21.56 8.48
N MET A 88 40.49 -21.61 9.68
CA MET A 88 41.20 -21.99 10.92
C MET A 88 41.13 -23.50 11.18
N ALA A 89 40.54 -24.27 10.27
CA ALA A 89 40.65 -25.72 10.27
C ALA A 89 42.08 -26.11 9.85
N ARG A 90 42.85 -26.67 10.78
CA ARG A 90 44.06 -27.42 10.42
C ARG A 90 43.65 -28.60 9.53
N ALA A 91 44.49 -28.96 8.57
CA ALA A 91 44.23 -30.01 7.56
C ALA A 91 44.08 -31.44 8.15
N ASP A 92 43.97 -31.57 9.47
CA ASP A 92 44.14 -32.78 10.26
C ASP A 92 42.94 -33.11 11.19
N GLU A 93 41.82 -32.38 11.10
CA GLU A 93 40.57 -32.73 11.81
C GLU A 93 39.59 -33.51 10.91
N ILE A 94 39.21 -34.72 11.35
CA ILE A 94 38.24 -35.61 10.68
C ILE A 94 36.85 -35.38 11.28
N ILE A 95 35.93 -34.85 10.48
CA ILE A 95 34.51 -34.73 10.83
C ILE A 95 33.83 -36.08 10.58
N LEU A 96 33.30 -36.73 11.63
CA LEU A 96 32.50 -37.95 11.53
C LEU A 96 31.02 -37.58 11.28
N PRO A 97 30.34 -38.24 10.32
CA PRO A 97 28.98 -37.92 9.87
C PRO A 97 27.86 -38.35 10.84
#